data_AF-A0A5D2KPP2-F1
#
_entry.id   AF-A0A5D2KPP2-F1
#
_cell.length_a   1.000
_cell.length_b   1.000
_cell.length_c   1.000
_cell.angle_alpha   90.00
_cell.angle_beta   90.00
_cell.angle_gamma   90.00
#
_symmetry.space_group_name_H-M   'P 1'
#
loop_
_entity.id
_entity.type
_entity.pdbx_description
1 polymer ?
#
loop_
_entity_poly.entity_id
_entity_poly.type
_entity_poly.pdbx_seq_one_letter_code
_entity_poly.pdbx_strand_id
1 'polypeptide(L)'
;MLKDVVRTKTYQNVIYRNKFLFQNKVVLDVGAGTGILSLFCAKAGAAHVYAVECSHMADMDKQIVETNGLSDVVTVLKGKIEEIELPVAKVDIIISEWMGYFLLFENMLNTVLYARDKWLQAMMEPLVDTVDQKQIVTNCHLLKTMDISKMVPGDASFTAPFKLIAERDDYIHAFVAYFDVSFTKCHKLMGFSTGPRSRATHWKQTVLYLEDVLTICEGEAIIGSMTVAPNKKNPRDVDIMVKYSLSGRRCVVSRVQFYKMR
;
A
#
# COMPACT_ATOMS: atom_id res chain seq x y z
N MET A 1 12.72 18.87 24.04
CA MET A 1 12.80 17.72 23.11
C MET A 1 14.16 17.58 22.43
N LEU A 2 14.69 18.59 21.70
CA LEU A 2 15.96 18.44 20.94
C LEU A 2 17.20 18.05 21.78
N LYS A 3 17.28 18.52 23.03
CA LYS A 3 18.37 18.16 23.95
C LYS A 3 18.29 16.72 24.48
N ASP A 4 17.16 16.04 24.28
CA ASP A 4 17.07 14.60 24.51
C ASP A 4 17.79 13.88 23.37
N VAL A 5 19.04 13.52 23.64
CA VAL A 5 19.93 12.88 22.67
C VAL A 5 19.46 11.47 22.36
N VAL A 6 18.94 10.73 23.35
CA VAL A 6 18.47 9.35 23.16
C VAL A 6 17.32 9.33 22.16
N ARG A 7 16.29 10.16 22.39
CA ARG A 7 15.15 10.31 21.49
C ARG A 7 15.60 10.77 20.09
N THR A 8 16.27 11.91 20.00
CA THR A 8 16.59 12.55 18.72
C THR A 8 17.54 11.70 17.87
N LYS A 9 18.54 11.07 18.50
CA LYS A 9 19.51 10.22 17.79
C LYS A 9 18.88 8.92 17.33
N THR A 10 17.91 8.37 18.06
CA THR A 10 17.18 7.17 17.64
C THR A 10 16.42 7.41 16.34
N TYR A 11 15.60 8.48 16.27
CA TYR A 11 14.92 8.87 15.03
C TYR A 11 15.91 9.12 13.88
N GLN A 12 16.98 9.89 14.13
CA GLN A 12 18.00 10.14 13.11
C GLN A 12 18.63 8.83 12.60
N ASN A 13 18.96 7.90 13.50
CA ASN A 13 19.59 6.64 13.14
C ASN A 13 18.65 5.76 12.33
N VAL A 14 17.36 5.67 12.69
CA VAL A 14 16.38 4.91 11.90
C VAL A 14 16.30 5.46 10.47
N ILE A 15 16.25 6.79 10.31
CA ILE A 15 16.15 7.43 9.00
C ILE A 15 17.47 7.26 8.20
N TYR A 16 18.62 7.62 8.78
CA TYR A 16 19.89 7.64 8.06
C TYR A 16 20.52 6.27 7.83
N ARG A 17 20.22 5.26 8.65
CA ARG A 17 20.69 3.89 8.40
C ARG A 17 19.81 3.16 7.38
N ASN A 18 18.62 3.68 7.09
CA ASN A 18 17.66 3.08 6.16
C ASN A 18 17.26 4.04 5.03
N LYS A 19 18.22 4.83 4.51
CA LYS A 19 17.95 5.82 3.44
C LYS A 19 17.20 5.24 2.24
N PHE A 20 17.44 3.97 1.92
CA PHE A 20 16.74 3.27 0.83
C PHE A 20 15.20 3.24 1.00
N LEU A 21 14.69 3.31 2.23
CA LEU A 21 13.25 3.43 2.49
C LEU A 21 12.71 4.82 2.16
N PHE A 22 13.53 5.86 2.31
CA PHE A 22 13.14 7.27 2.14
C PHE A 22 13.44 7.81 0.74
N GLN A 23 14.41 7.22 0.02
CA GLN A 23 14.82 7.69 -1.29
C GLN A 23 13.62 7.77 -2.26
N ASN A 24 13.41 8.94 -2.84
CA ASN A 24 12.33 9.25 -3.78
C ASN A 24 10.90 9.04 -3.23
N LYS A 25 10.72 9.08 -1.90
CA LYS A 25 9.42 8.95 -1.24
C LYS A 25 8.83 10.28 -0.82
N VAL A 26 7.50 10.36 -0.76
CA VAL A 26 6.77 11.47 -0.13
C VAL A 26 6.55 11.17 1.34
N VAL A 27 6.99 12.05 2.22
CA VAL A 27 6.92 11.88 3.69
C VAL A 27 5.97 12.90 4.29
N LEU A 28 5.18 12.49 5.28
CA LEU A 28 4.41 13.38 6.16
C LEU A 28 5.03 13.37 7.56
N ASP A 29 5.39 14.53 8.08
CA ASP A 29 5.84 14.74 9.46
C ASP A 29 4.67 15.34 10.28
N VAL A 30 4.07 14.51 11.14
CA VAL A 30 2.89 14.86 11.93
C VAL A 30 3.34 15.49 13.25
N GLY A 31 3.05 16.78 13.42
CA GLY A 31 3.51 17.58 14.56
C GLY A 31 5.01 17.87 14.44
N ALA A 32 5.40 18.50 13.34
CA ALA A 32 6.80 18.68 12.97
C ALA A 32 7.60 19.52 13.98
N GLY A 33 6.93 20.40 14.75
CA GLY A 33 7.55 21.29 15.72
C GLY A 33 8.64 22.15 15.09
N THR A 34 9.91 21.82 15.36
CA THR A 34 11.08 22.51 14.78
C THR A 34 11.47 22.03 13.38
N GLY A 35 10.77 21.03 12.83
CA GLY A 35 11.10 20.41 11.53
C GLY A 35 12.25 19.41 11.57
N ILE A 36 12.82 19.10 12.73
CA ILE A 36 14.05 18.28 12.80
C ILE A 36 13.92 16.91 12.13
N LEU A 37 12.76 16.25 12.28
CA LEU A 37 12.51 14.95 11.63
C LEU A 37 12.34 15.13 10.12
N SER A 38 11.62 16.16 9.69
CA SER A 38 11.51 16.57 8.30
C SER A 38 12.88 16.80 7.63
N LEU A 39 13.80 17.51 8.30
CA LEU A 39 15.16 17.73 7.80
C LEU A 39 15.95 16.41 7.67
N PHE A 40 15.77 15.46 8.61
CA PHE A 40 16.39 14.14 8.49
C PHE A 40 15.83 13.37 7.29
N CYS A 41 14.52 13.36 7.08
CA CYS A 41 13.88 12.70 5.94
C CYS A 41 14.35 13.30 4.60
N ALA A 42 14.41 14.63 4.49
CA ALA A 42 14.93 15.32 3.31
C ALA A 42 16.39 14.95 3.02
N LYS A 43 17.26 14.98 4.03
CA LYS A 43 18.67 14.56 3.91
C LYS A 43 18.86 13.06 3.64
N ALA A 44 17.86 12.25 3.91
CA ALA A 44 17.84 10.82 3.58
C ALA A 44 17.39 10.54 2.14
N GLY A 45 17.03 11.57 1.36
CA GLY A 45 16.69 11.45 -0.06
C GLY A 45 15.19 11.41 -0.34
N ALA A 46 14.33 11.82 0.60
CA ALA A 46 12.90 12.00 0.33
C ALA A 46 12.68 12.88 -0.91
N ALA A 47 11.75 12.49 -1.78
CA ALA A 47 11.34 13.31 -2.93
C ALA A 47 10.67 14.61 -2.46
N HIS A 48 9.87 14.52 -1.40
CA HIS A 48 9.25 15.68 -0.77
C HIS A 48 8.84 15.34 0.67
N VAL A 49 8.84 16.35 1.55
CA VAL A 49 8.38 16.23 2.93
C VAL A 49 7.33 17.30 3.21
N TYR A 50 6.14 16.89 3.66
CA TYR A 50 5.13 17.79 4.20
C TYR A 50 5.26 17.81 5.72
N ALA A 51 5.71 18.94 6.26
CA ALA A 51 5.83 19.17 7.69
C ALA A 51 4.57 19.89 8.18
N VAL A 52 3.79 19.26 9.06
CA VAL A 52 2.54 19.84 9.56
C VAL A 52 2.68 20.17 11.04
N GLU A 53 2.45 21.43 11.38
CA GLU A 53 2.56 21.93 12.74
C GLU A 53 1.45 22.97 13.00
N CYS A 54 0.72 22.82 14.11
CA CYS A 54 -0.42 23.68 14.41
C CYS A 54 -0.04 24.93 15.21
N SER A 55 1.08 24.89 15.93
CA SER A 55 1.55 25.99 16.76
C SER A 55 2.35 27.05 16.00
N HIS A 56 2.79 28.09 16.70
CA HIS A 56 3.68 29.12 16.17
C HIS A 56 5.05 28.57 15.74
N MET A 57 5.40 27.35 16.16
CA MET A 57 6.63 26.67 15.76
C MET A 57 6.71 26.47 14.24
N ALA A 58 5.57 26.37 13.55
CA ALA A 58 5.52 26.27 12.09
C ALA A 58 6.22 27.45 11.38
N ASP A 59 6.14 28.65 11.95
CA ASP A 59 6.79 29.83 11.35
C ASP A 59 8.31 29.76 11.53
N MET A 60 8.77 29.22 12.66
CA MET A 60 10.20 28.98 12.90
C MET A 60 10.73 27.80 12.07
N ASP A 61 9.96 26.73 11.91
CA ASP A 61 10.28 25.59 11.05
C ASP A 61 10.55 26.05 9.61
N LYS A 62 9.67 26.90 9.05
CA LYS A 62 9.89 27.50 7.72
C LYS A 62 11.26 28.19 7.60
N GLN A 63 11.62 29.01 8.58
CA GLN A 63 12.91 29.70 8.59
C GLN A 63 14.08 28.72 8.73
N ILE A 64 13.94 27.67 9.54
CA ILE A 64 14.96 26.64 9.71
C ILE A 64 15.16 25.87 8.40
N VAL A 65 14.08 25.43 7.75
CA VAL A 65 14.12 24.75 6.45
C VAL A 65 14.82 25.60 5.40
N GLU A 66 14.47 26.88 5.31
CA GLU A 66 15.08 27.84 4.38
C GLU A 66 16.56 28.05 4.65
N THR A 67 16.93 28.28 5.92
CA THR A 67 18.33 28.46 6.34
C THR A 67 19.18 27.22 6.05
N ASN A 68 18.58 26.03 6.01
CA ASN A 68 19.26 24.77 5.66
C ASN A 68 19.26 24.47 4.16
N GLY A 69 18.69 25.35 3.31
CA GLY A 69 18.63 25.16 1.86
C GLY A 69 17.74 23.99 1.43
N LEU A 70 16.70 23.68 2.21
CA LEU A 70 15.82 22.52 1.98
C LEU A 70 14.39 22.92 1.58
N SER A 71 14.15 24.19 1.26
CA SER A 71 12.83 24.71 0.86
C SER A 71 12.26 24.04 -0.38
N ASP A 72 13.09 23.52 -1.28
CA ASP A 72 12.64 22.81 -2.48
C ASP A 72 12.09 21.41 -2.17
N VAL A 73 12.43 20.87 -1.00
CA VAL A 73 12.10 19.49 -0.59
C VAL A 73 11.09 19.47 0.56
N VAL A 74 11.14 20.43 1.49
CA VAL A 74 10.30 20.46 2.68
C VAL A 74 9.30 21.61 2.60
N THR A 75 8.00 21.29 2.58
CA THR A 75 6.92 22.27 2.69
C THR A 75 6.32 22.24 4.09
N VAL A 76 6.34 23.38 4.78
CA VAL A 76 5.73 23.52 6.11
C VAL A 76 4.30 24.07 6.00
N LEU A 77 3.34 23.31 6.51
CA LEU A 77 1.92 23.65 6.55
C LEU A 77 1.51 23.96 7.98
N LYS A 78 1.08 25.21 8.22
CA LYS A 78 0.60 25.64 9.53
C LYS A 78 -0.88 25.30 9.70
N GLY A 79 -1.21 24.40 10.61
CA GLY A 79 -2.58 23.98 10.87
C GLY A 79 -2.68 22.66 11.63
N LYS A 80 -3.89 22.29 12.06
CA LYS A 80 -4.14 20.97 12.63
C LYS A 80 -4.26 19.93 11.53
N ILE A 81 -3.68 18.76 11.76
CA ILE A 81 -3.74 17.61 10.85
C ILE A 81 -5.17 17.27 10.42
N GLU A 82 -6.14 17.38 11.32
CA GLU A 82 -7.53 17.05 11.07
C GLU A 82 -8.26 18.10 10.21
N GLU A 83 -7.71 19.32 10.09
CA GLU A 83 -8.33 20.48 9.44
C GLU A 83 -7.63 20.88 8.12
N ILE A 84 -6.44 20.33 7.83
CA ILE A 84 -5.69 20.63 6.61
C ILE A 84 -5.94 19.63 5.49
N GLU A 85 -5.64 20.07 4.27
CA GLU A 85 -5.50 19.21 3.09
C GLU A 85 -4.06 19.26 2.59
N LEU A 86 -3.50 18.09 2.32
CA LEU A 86 -2.19 17.98 1.66
C LEU A 86 -2.39 18.21 0.15
N PRO A 87 -1.40 18.81 -0.55
CA PRO A 87 -1.44 18.95 -2.00
C PRO A 87 -1.20 17.61 -2.74
N VAL A 88 -1.24 16.48 -2.01
CA VAL A 88 -1.11 15.11 -2.50
C VAL A 88 -2.21 14.24 -1.90
N ALA A 89 -2.69 13.26 -2.66
CA ALA A 89 -3.73 12.37 -2.20
C ALA A 89 -3.25 11.38 -1.12
N LYS A 90 -1.99 10.94 -1.21
CA LYS A 90 -1.35 9.97 -0.32
C LYS A 90 0.13 10.27 -0.14
N VAL A 91 0.72 9.76 0.94
CA VAL A 91 2.14 9.81 1.29
C VAL A 91 2.69 8.40 1.49
N ASP A 92 3.95 8.15 1.18
CA ASP A 92 4.57 6.83 1.32
C ASP A 92 4.96 6.52 2.78
N ILE A 93 5.31 7.55 3.56
CA ILE A 93 5.82 7.42 4.92
C ILE A 93 5.16 8.47 5.82
N ILE A 94 4.77 8.06 7.02
CA ILE A 94 4.47 8.99 8.12
C ILE A 94 5.60 8.87 9.15
N ILE A 95 6.15 10.01 9.54
CA ILE A 95 7.03 10.14 10.70
C ILE A 95 6.34 11.05 11.71
N SER A 96 6.48 10.74 13.00
CA SER A 96 5.90 11.55 14.06
C SER A 96 6.57 11.20 15.38
N GLU A 97 6.69 12.20 16.26
CA GLU A 97 6.97 11.98 17.66
C GLU A 97 5.73 12.38 18.47
N TRP A 98 4.89 11.39 18.76
CA TRP A 98 3.56 11.57 19.34
C TRP A 98 3.48 11.15 20.81
N MET A 99 4.54 10.56 21.35
CA MET A 99 4.53 9.95 22.67
C MET A 99 4.61 11.02 23.76
N GLY A 100 3.58 11.10 24.61
CA GLY A 100 3.58 11.96 25.79
C GLY A 100 4.04 11.27 27.06
N TYR A 101 3.93 11.97 28.20
CA TYR A 101 4.07 11.34 29.51
C TYR A 101 3.08 10.17 29.67
N PHE A 102 3.52 9.08 30.32
CA PHE A 102 2.72 7.85 30.39
C PHE A 102 2.22 7.38 29.01
N LEU A 103 3.03 7.62 27.96
CA LEU A 103 2.80 7.32 26.54
C LEU A 103 1.66 8.10 25.87
N LEU A 104 0.53 8.26 26.54
CA LEU A 104 -0.74 8.72 25.95
C LEU A 104 -1.17 10.13 26.41
N PHE A 105 -0.46 10.75 27.35
CA PHE A 105 -0.72 12.16 27.70
C PHE A 105 -0.59 13.05 26.45
N GLU A 106 -1.43 14.08 26.33
CA GLU A 106 -1.59 14.95 25.14
C GLU A 106 -2.29 14.32 23.93
N ASN A 107 -2.59 13.01 23.94
CA ASN A 107 -3.47 12.32 22.98
C ASN A 107 -3.10 12.47 21.48
N MET A 108 -1.84 12.77 21.17
CA MET A 108 -1.37 12.98 19.80
C MET A 108 -1.40 11.69 18.95
N LEU A 109 -1.47 10.52 19.59
CA LEU A 109 -1.66 9.23 18.89
C LEU A 109 -2.90 9.25 17.99
N ASN A 110 -4.02 9.85 18.43
CA ASN A 110 -5.23 9.92 17.62
C ASN A 110 -5.02 10.74 16.34
N THR A 111 -4.24 11.81 16.41
CA THR A 111 -3.86 12.63 15.26
C THR A 111 -2.98 11.83 14.27
N VAL A 112 -2.05 11.02 14.77
CA VAL A 112 -1.23 10.13 13.92
C VAL A 112 -2.08 9.06 13.24
N LEU A 113 -3.04 8.46 13.98
CA LEU A 113 -3.97 7.47 13.42
C LEU A 113 -4.87 8.10 12.35
N TYR A 114 -5.37 9.31 12.59
CA TYR A 114 -6.12 10.06 11.59
C TYR A 114 -5.29 10.31 10.33
N ALA A 115 -4.04 10.79 10.48
CA ALA A 115 -3.15 11.04 9.36
C ALA A 115 -2.83 9.75 8.57
N ARG A 116 -2.65 8.62 9.27
CA ARG A 116 -2.46 7.29 8.67
C ARG A 116 -3.65 6.93 7.79
N ASP A 117 -4.85 6.97 8.36
CA ASP A 117 -6.06 6.53 7.65
C ASP A 117 -6.37 7.44 6.46
N LYS A 118 -6.15 8.75 6.64
CA LYS A 118 -6.38 9.75 5.59
C LYS A 118 -5.32 9.68 4.49
N TRP A 119 -4.03 9.70 4.84
CA TRP A 119 -2.95 9.95 3.87
C TRP A 119 -1.92 8.84 3.69
N LEU A 120 -1.74 7.89 4.61
CA LEU A 120 -0.73 6.86 4.38
C LEU A 120 -1.13 5.97 3.20
N GLN A 121 -0.19 5.79 2.28
CA GLN A 121 -0.35 4.97 1.10
C GLN A 121 -0.30 3.50 1.49
N ALA A 122 -1.45 2.84 1.45
CA ALA A 122 -1.61 1.39 1.61
C ALA A 122 -1.09 0.56 0.41
N MET A 123 -0.14 1.08 -0.39
CA MET A 123 0.25 0.38 -1.63
C MET A 123 1.18 -0.79 -1.34
N MET A 124 0.66 -1.99 -1.56
CA MET A 124 1.42 -3.22 -1.52
C MET A 124 1.93 -3.56 -2.93
N GLU A 125 3.21 -3.89 -3.06
CA GLU A 125 3.75 -4.42 -4.33
C GLU A 125 3.39 -5.92 -4.42
N PRO A 126 2.74 -6.37 -5.50
CA PRO A 126 2.50 -7.80 -5.71
C PRO A 126 3.82 -8.57 -5.83
N LEU A 127 3.88 -9.77 -5.26
CA LEU A 127 5.03 -10.67 -5.40
C LEU A 127 4.81 -11.65 -6.55
N VAL A 128 5.84 -11.91 -7.35
CA VAL A 128 5.82 -13.00 -8.36
C VAL A 128 6.55 -14.21 -7.79
N ASP A 129 5.80 -15.20 -7.31
CA ASP A 129 6.38 -16.42 -6.75
C ASP A 129 5.54 -17.69 -6.98
N THR A 130 6.16 -18.84 -6.74
CA THR A 130 5.51 -20.14 -6.86
C THR A 130 4.73 -20.44 -5.59
N VAL A 131 3.43 -20.64 -5.74
CA VAL A 131 2.52 -21.00 -4.65
C VAL A 131 2.30 -22.51 -4.65
N ASP A 132 2.53 -23.17 -3.51
CA ASP A 132 2.21 -24.60 -3.37
C ASP A 132 0.68 -24.77 -3.39
N GLN A 133 0.18 -25.72 -4.18
CA GLN A 133 -1.24 -26.06 -4.21
C GLN A 133 -1.85 -26.33 -2.83
N LYS A 134 -1.05 -26.80 -1.86
CA LYS A 134 -1.49 -27.03 -0.48
C LYS A 134 -1.85 -25.74 0.25
N GLN A 135 -1.32 -24.59 -0.17
CA GLN A 135 -1.62 -23.27 0.40
C GLN A 135 -2.93 -22.67 -0.14
N ILE A 136 -3.52 -23.25 -1.18
CA ILE A 136 -4.79 -22.78 -1.73
C ILE A 136 -5.93 -23.25 -0.82
N VAL A 137 -6.69 -22.29 -0.30
CA VAL A 137 -7.78 -22.50 0.67
C VAL A 137 -9.16 -22.45 0.01
N THR A 138 -9.28 -21.80 -1.14
CA THR A 138 -10.58 -21.57 -1.81
C THR A 138 -10.64 -22.23 -3.18
N ASN A 139 -11.85 -22.29 -3.74
CA ASN A 139 -12.01 -22.46 -5.17
C ASN A 139 -11.40 -21.27 -5.95
N CYS A 140 -11.34 -21.37 -7.28
CA CYS A 140 -10.94 -20.27 -8.16
C CYS A 140 -12.15 -19.58 -8.81
N HIS A 141 -12.00 -18.30 -9.17
CA HIS A 141 -13.02 -17.53 -9.89
C HIS A 141 -12.41 -16.86 -11.13
N LEU A 142 -13.05 -17.03 -12.30
CA LEU A 142 -12.62 -16.39 -13.54
C LEU A 142 -12.94 -14.89 -13.49
N LEU A 143 -11.92 -14.04 -13.61
CA LEU A 143 -12.10 -12.59 -13.64
C LEU A 143 -12.35 -12.05 -15.06
N LYS A 144 -11.59 -12.50 -16.05
CA LYS A 144 -11.63 -11.96 -17.41
C LYS A 144 -11.23 -13.01 -18.44
N THR A 145 -12.03 -13.12 -19.49
CA THR A 145 -11.64 -13.81 -20.73
C THR A 145 -11.14 -12.78 -21.74
N MET A 146 -10.00 -13.06 -22.37
CA MET A 146 -9.40 -12.21 -23.40
C MET A 146 -9.40 -12.93 -24.75
N ASP A 147 -10.40 -12.64 -25.59
CA ASP A 147 -10.44 -13.12 -26.99
C ASP A 147 -9.66 -12.15 -27.87
N ILE A 148 -8.38 -12.45 -28.07
CA ILE A 148 -7.42 -11.62 -28.81
C ILE A 148 -7.95 -11.24 -30.20
N SER A 149 -8.77 -12.09 -30.83
CA SER A 149 -9.30 -11.83 -32.18
C SER A 149 -10.38 -10.73 -32.23
N LYS A 150 -10.96 -10.36 -31.09
CA LYS A 150 -12.06 -9.40 -30.98
C LYS A 150 -11.72 -8.17 -30.13
N MET A 151 -10.60 -8.20 -29.41
CA MET A 151 -10.22 -7.13 -28.50
C MET A 151 -9.75 -5.88 -29.23
N VAL A 152 -10.04 -4.71 -28.66
CA VAL A 152 -9.56 -3.39 -29.08
C VAL A 152 -8.68 -2.76 -27.98
N PRO A 153 -7.86 -1.74 -28.31
CA PRO A 153 -7.07 -1.03 -27.29
C PRO A 153 -7.96 -0.52 -26.15
N GLY A 154 -7.61 -0.89 -24.92
CA GLY A 154 -8.39 -0.58 -23.71
C GLY A 154 -9.14 -1.76 -23.11
N ASP A 155 -9.44 -2.82 -23.88
CA ASP A 155 -10.20 -3.99 -23.38
C ASP A 155 -9.46 -4.82 -22.31
N ALA A 156 -8.14 -4.61 -22.20
CA ALA A 156 -7.29 -5.20 -21.18
C ALA A 156 -7.52 -4.55 -19.80
N SER A 157 -8.05 -3.33 -19.74
CA SER A 157 -8.51 -2.72 -18.49
C SER A 157 -9.88 -3.27 -18.15
N PHE A 158 -10.06 -3.77 -16.93
CA PHE A 158 -11.34 -4.34 -16.52
C PHE A 158 -11.62 -4.12 -15.04
N THR A 159 -12.91 -4.21 -14.70
CA THR A 159 -13.37 -4.43 -13.32
C THR A 159 -14.26 -5.66 -13.36
N ALA A 160 -13.94 -6.67 -12.54
CA ALA A 160 -14.68 -7.93 -12.50
C ALA A 160 -15.06 -8.27 -11.06
N PRO A 161 -16.32 -8.68 -10.80
CA PRO A 161 -16.69 -9.24 -9.51
C PRO A 161 -16.04 -10.62 -9.34
N PHE A 162 -15.84 -11.04 -8.09
CA PHE A 162 -15.45 -12.41 -7.78
C PHE A 162 -16.15 -12.90 -6.52
N LYS A 163 -16.28 -14.23 -6.44
CA LYS A 163 -16.72 -14.95 -5.25
C LYS A 163 -15.84 -16.18 -5.08
N LEU A 164 -15.10 -16.22 -3.98
CA LEU A 164 -14.23 -17.33 -3.58
C LEU A 164 -14.84 -18.01 -2.35
N ILE A 165 -15.06 -19.31 -2.42
CA ILE A 165 -15.64 -20.14 -1.36
C ILE A 165 -14.52 -20.96 -0.74
N ALA A 166 -14.41 -20.92 0.58
CA ALA A 166 -13.43 -21.71 1.32
C ALA A 166 -13.72 -23.20 1.24
N GLU A 167 -12.71 -23.98 0.85
CA GLU A 167 -12.72 -25.45 0.78
C GLU A 167 -12.32 -26.08 2.12
N ARG A 168 -11.82 -25.29 3.08
CA ARG A 168 -11.47 -25.71 4.44
C ARG A 168 -11.37 -24.51 5.40
N ASP A 169 -11.40 -24.79 6.70
CA ASP A 169 -11.05 -23.83 7.75
C ASP A 169 -9.56 -23.47 7.66
N ASP A 170 -9.24 -22.17 7.56
CA ASP A 170 -7.84 -21.71 7.46
C ASP A 170 -7.71 -20.18 7.68
N TYR A 171 -6.50 -19.67 7.48
CA TYR A 171 -6.17 -18.25 7.44
C TYR A 171 -5.80 -17.78 6.03
N ILE A 172 -6.42 -16.70 5.55
CA ILE A 172 -6.12 -16.08 4.25
C ILE A 172 -5.19 -14.88 4.45
N HIS A 173 -4.00 -14.99 3.86
CA HIS A 173 -2.95 -13.96 3.93
C HIS A 173 -2.82 -13.15 2.64
N ALA A 174 -3.29 -13.70 1.51
CA ALA A 174 -3.11 -13.12 0.19
C ALA A 174 -4.14 -13.66 -0.80
N PHE A 175 -4.43 -12.89 -1.85
CA PHE A 175 -4.99 -13.42 -3.09
C PHE A 175 -3.89 -13.91 -4.02
N VAL A 176 -4.20 -14.91 -4.85
CA VAL A 176 -3.30 -15.42 -5.89
C VAL A 176 -3.97 -15.27 -7.24
N ALA A 177 -3.34 -14.51 -8.13
CA ALA A 177 -3.77 -14.36 -9.52
C ALA A 177 -2.86 -15.17 -10.45
N TYR A 178 -3.47 -15.83 -11.42
CA TYR A 178 -2.80 -16.61 -12.47
C TYR A 178 -3.64 -16.56 -13.76
N PHE A 179 -3.09 -17.08 -14.85
CA PHE A 179 -3.78 -17.12 -16.14
C PHE A 179 -3.59 -18.45 -16.86
N ASP A 180 -4.53 -18.71 -17.77
CA ASP A 180 -4.48 -19.83 -18.71
C ASP A 180 -4.46 -19.28 -20.14
N VAL A 181 -3.77 -20.00 -21.03
CA VAL A 181 -3.70 -19.68 -22.47
C VAL A 181 -4.23 -20.86 -23.26
N SER A 182 -5.10 -20.58 -24.23
CA SER A 182 -5.67 -21.58 -25.13
C SER A 182 -5.54 -21.15 -26.59
N PHE A 183 -5.09 -22.06 -27.45
CA PHE A 183 -4.99 -21.89 -28.90
C PHE A 183 -6.22 -22.53 -29.56
N THR A 184 -7.24 -21.71 -29.79
CA THR A 184 -8.59 -22.18 -30.18
C THR A 184 -8.76 -22.55 -31.65
N LYS A 185 -7.79 -22.25 -32.51
CA LYS A 185 -7.81 -22.56 -33.95
C LYS A 185 -7.09 -23.85 -34.33
N CYS A 186 -6.48 -24.53 -33.35
CA CYS A 186 -5.80 -25.80 -33.58
C CYS A 186 -6.82 -26.95 -33.74
N HIS A 187 -6.48 -27.97 -34.54
CA HIS A 187 -7.31 -29.17 -34.70
C HIS A 187 -7.50 -29.96 -33.38
N LYS A 188 -6.55 -29.84 -32.45
CA LYS A 188 -6.65 -30.32 -31.07
C LYS A 188 -6.61 -29.11 -30.14
N LEU A 189 -7.32 -29.17 -29.01
CA LEU A 189 -7.22 -28.15 -27.97
C LEU A 189 -5.78 -28.11 -27.44
N MET A 190 -5.11 -26.98 -27.62
CA MET A 190 -3.75 -26.75 -27.17
C MET A 190 -3.75 -25.56 -26.22
N GLY A 191 -2.97 -25.63 -25.14
CA GLY A 191 -2.93 -24.57 -24.14
C GLY A 191 -2.04 -24.92 -22.96
N PHE A 192 -1.88 -23.98 -22.04
CA PHE A 192 -1.21 -24.20 -20.77
C PHE A 192 -1.84 -23.32 -19.68
N SER A 193 -1.59 -23.69 -18.44
CA SER A 193 -2.03 -22.96 -17.25
C SER A 193 -0.83 -22.58 -16.40
N THR A 194 -0.88 -21.39 -15.82
CA THR A 194 0.09 -20.92 -14.81
C THR A 194 -0.43 -21.13 -13.38
N GLY A 195 -1.57 -21.80 -13.22
CA GLY A 195 -2.20 -22.00 -11.91
C GLY A 195 -1.35 -22.83 -10.94
N PRO A 196 -1.53 -22.66 -9.62
CA PRO A 196 -0.80 -23.41 -8.58
C PRO A 196 -0.94 -24.94 -8.66
N ARG A 197 -2.03 -25.43 -9.27
CA ARG A 197 -2.30 -26.87 -9.47
C ARG A 197 -1.72 -27.41 -10.79
N SER A 198 -1.08 -26.56 -11.60
CA SER A 198 -0.47 -26.89 -12.89
C SER A 198 1.04 -27.03 -12.77
N ARG A 199 1.69 -27.56 -13.81
CA ARG A 199 3.17 -27.59 -13.85
C ARG A 199 3.72 -26.16 -13.82
N ALA A 200 4.79 -25.96 -13.04
CA ALA A 200 5.39 -24.64 -12.87
C ALA A 200 5.86 -24.07 -14.21
N THR A 201 5.67 -22.76 -14.37
CA THR A 201 6.16 -21.96 -15.50
C THR A 201 7.02 -20.82 -14.97
N HIS A 202 7.78 -20.15 -15.84
CA HIS A 202 8.60 -18.99 -15.43
C HIS A 202 7.77 -17.79 -14.94
N TRP A 203 6.49 -17.70 -15.34
CA TRP A 203 5.58 -16.66 -14.85
C TRP A 203 5.15 -16.86 -13.41
N LYS A 204 5.29 -18.09 -12.87
CA LYS A 204 4.83 -18.46 -11.53
C LYS A 204 3.38 -17.98 -11.29
N GLN A 205 3.10 -17.34 -10.15
CA GLN A 205 1.83 -16.66 -9.86
C GLN A 205 2.06 -15.27 -9.27
N THR A 206 1.04 -14.42 -9.34
CA THR A 206 1.06 -13.09 -8.71
C THR A 206 0.34 -13.15 -7.36
N VAL A 207 1.07 -12.88 -6.28
CA VAL A 207 0.60 -12.90 -4.89
C VAL A 207 0.30 -11.47 -4.42
N LEU A 208 -0.94 -11.24 -4.02
CA LEU A 208 -1.47 -9.97 -3.54
C LEU A 208 -1.74 -10.09 -2.05
N TYR A 209 -0.76 -9.75 -1.21
CA TYR A 209 -0.91 -9.83 0.25
C TYR A 209 -2.03 -8.91 0.75
N LEU A 210 -2.69 -9.33 1.82
CA LEU A 210 -3.70 -8.54 2.52
C LEU A 210 -3.04 -7.79 3.68
N GLU A 211 -3.52 -6.60 4.00
CA GLU A 211 -3.15 -5.88 5.23
C GLU A 211 -3.60 -6.63 6.49
N ASP A 212 -4.78 -7.25 6.44
CA ASP A 212 -5.39 -8.02 7.52
C ASP A 212 -5.41 -9.52 7.17
N VAL A 213 -4.97 -10.38 8.07
CA VAL A 213 -5.14 -11.84 7.93
C VAL A 213 -6.59 -12.22 8.21
N LEU A 214 -7.24 -12.87 7.25
CA LEU A 214 -8.65 -13.26 7.39
C LEU A 214 -8.74 -14.65 7.98
N THR A 215 -9.52 -14.83 9.05
CA THR A 215 -9.89 -16.16 9.53
C THR A 215 -11.16 -16.60 8.82
N ILE A 216 -11.10 -17.69 8.05
CA ILE A 216 -12.23 -18.18 7.25
C ILE A 216 -12.55 -19.63 7.60
N CYS A 217 -13.83 -19.96 7.65
CA CYS A 217 -14.27 -21.35 7.82
C CYS A 217 -14.76 -21.94 6.48
N GLU A 218 -14.71 -23.26 6.36
CA GLU A 218 -15.21 -24.02 5.22
C GLU A 218 -16.65 -23.61 4.87
N GLY A 219 -16.90 -23.42 3.57
CA GLY A 219 -18.18 -22.98 3.01
C GLY A 219 -18.43 -21.46 3.09
N GLU A 220 -17.65 -20.69 3.85
CA GLU A 220 -17.73 -19.24 3.86
C GLU A 220 -17.16 -18.64 2.57
N ALA A 221 -17.60 -17.42 2.23
CA ALA A 221 -17.24 -16.79 0.97
C ALA A 221 -16.64 -15.40 1.14
N ILE A 222 -15.54 -15.16 0.44
CA ILE A 222 -15.00 -13.82 0.19
C ILE A 222 -15.64 -13.32 -1.10
N ILE A 223 -16.32 -12.19 -1.04
CA ILE A 223 -17.00 -11.57 -2.17
C ILE A 223 -16.35 -10.21 -2.43
N GLY A 224 -16.15 -9.88 -3.70
CA GLY A 224 -15.44 -8.67 -4.03
C GLY A 224 -15.47 -8.29 -5.49
N SER A 225 -14.64 -7.31 -5.83
CA SER A 225 -14.31 -6.96 -7.21
C SER A 225 -12.84 -6.60 -7.33
N MET A 226 -12.26 -6.95 -8.46
CA MET A 226 -10.89 -6.59 -8.83
C MET A 226 -10.93 -5.68 -10.05
N THR A 227 -10.28 -4.53 -9.94
CA THR A 227 -10.04 -3.59 -11.04
C THR A 227 -8.57 -3.66 -11.42
N VAL A 228 -8.27 -3.81 -12.71
CA VAL A 228 -6.92 -3.86 -13.27
C VAL A 228 -6.85 -2.86 -14.42
N ALA A 229 -5.87 -1.97 -14.41
CA ALA A 229 -5.64 -1.00 -15.49
C ALA A 229 -4.15 -0.60 -15.58
N PRO A 230 -3.66 -0.19 -16.78
CA PRO A 230 -2.35 0.44 -16.91
C PRO A 230 -2.23 1.70 -16.06
N ASN A 231 -1.08 1.92 -15.45
CA ASN A 231 -0.83 3.13 -14.66
C ASN A 231 -0.81 4.38 -15.56
N LYS A 232 -1.40 5.48 -15.07
CA LYS A 232 -1.52 6.74 -15.82
C LYS A 232 -0.18 7.41 -16.16
N LYS A 233 0.84 7.24 -15.33
CA LYS A 233 2.17 7.87 -15.51
C LYS A 233 3.11 6.98 -16.32
N ASN A 234 3.14 5.68 -16.02
CA ASN A 234 3.92 4.70 -16.76
C ASN A 234 3.00 3.57 -17.25
N PRO A 235 2.60 3.55 -18.53
CA PRO A 235 1.70 2.52 -19.06
C PRO A 235 2.25 1.08 -18.99
N ARG A 236 3.54 0.88 -18.65
CA ARG A 236 4.13 -0.43 -18.39
C ARG A 236 3.84 -0.95 -16.98
N ASP A 237 3.59 -0.06 -16.02
CA ASP A 237 3.16 -0.45 -14.67
C ASP A 237 1.66 -0.78 -14.71
N VAL A 238 1.23 -1.64 -13.79
CA VAL A 238 -0.18 -2.03 -13.65
C VAL A 238 -0.70 -1.60 -12.28
N ASP A 239 -1.79 -0.85 -12.26
CA ASP A 239 -2.54 -0.52 -11.06
C ASP A 239 -3.64 -1.56 -10.83
N ILE A 240 -3.69 -2.14 -9.64
CA ILE A 240 -4.68 -3.14 -9.23
C ILE A 240 -5.41 -2.61 -8.01
N MET A 241 -6.75 -2.63 -8.03
CA MET A 241 -7.58 -2.33 -6.88
C MET A 241 -8.42 -3.56 -6.55
N VAL A 242 -8.38 -4.03 -5.30
CA VAL A 242 -9.19 -5.15 -4.82
C VAL A 242 -10.13 -4.64 -3.75
N LYS A 243 -11.43 -4.73 -4.01
CA LYS A 243 -12.49 -4.55 -3.02
C LYS A 243 -12.93 -5.92 -2.56
N TYR A 244 -12.92 -6.19 -1.27
CA TYR A 244 -13.35 -7.50 -0.75
C TYR A 244 -14.07 -7.35 0.58
N SER A 245 -15.00 -8.27 0.82
CA SER A 245 -15.67 -8.46 2.09
C SER A 245 -15.82 -9.93 2.44
N LEU A 246 -15.76 -10.20 3.73
CA LEU A 246 -16.05 -11.49 4.33
C LEU A 246 -16.95 -11.22 5.54
N SER A 247 -18.10 -11.87 5.59
CA SER A 247 -19.00 -11.86 6.75
C SER A 247 -19.11 -13.29 7.26
N GLY A 248 -18.01 -13.79 7.83
CA GLY A 248 -17.89 -15.14 8.36
C GLY A 248 -18.18 -15.23 9.85
N ARG A 249 -18.16 -16.45 10.38
CA ARG A 249 -18.40 -16.75 11.79
C ARG A 249 -17.33 -16.17 12.73
N ARG A 250 -16.08 -16.11 12.26
CA ARG A 250 -14.91 -15.71 13.04
C ARG A 250 -14.28 -14.39 12.60
N CYS A 251 -14.69 -13.87 11.45
CA CYS A 251 -14.13 -12.66 10.85
C CYS A 251 -15.22 -11.91 10.08
N VAL A 252 -15.37 -10.61 10.36
CA VAL A 252 -16.20 -9.70 9.57
C VAL A 252 -15.32 -8.55 9.12
N VAL A 253 -15.13 -8.42 7.80
CA VAL A 253 -14.26 -7.40 7.22
C VAL A 253 -14.83 -6.87 5.91
N SER A 254 -14.56 -5.60 5.63
CA SER A 254 -14.80 -4.96 4.35
C SER A 254 -13.66 -3.98 4.09
N ARG A 255 -12.94 -4.16 2.97
CA ARG A 255 -11.71 -3.43 2.64
C ARG A 255 -11.64 -3.10 1.16
N VAL A 256 -10.86 -2.05 0.89
CA VAL A 256 -10.39 -1.69 -0.45
C VAL A 256 -8.88 -1.55 -0.37
N GLN A 257 -8.16 -2.38 -1.11
CA GLN A 257 -6.70 -2.37 -1.17
C GLN A 257 -6.24 -2.01 -2.57
N PHE A 258 -5.11 -1.31 -2.63
CA PHE A 258 -4.49 -0.86 -3.87
C PHE A 258 -3.10 -1.47 -3.96
N TYR A 259 -2.80 -2.02 -5.12
CA TYR A 259 -1.51 -2.59 -5.44
C TYR A 259 -0.96 -1.91 -6.69
N LYS A 260 0.36 -1.83 -6.76
CA LYS A 260 1.04 -1.34 -7.95
C LYS A 260 2.15 -2.31 -8.33
N MET A 261 2.05 -2.87 -9.52
CA MET A 261 3.09 -3.71 -10.11
C MET A 261 3.99 -2.82 -10.98
N ARG A 262 5.29 -2.77 -10.65
CA ARG A 262 6.30 -1.93 -11.29
C ARG A 262 7.40 -2.77 -11.91
#